data_AF-A0A1J5FR43-F1
#
_entry.id   AF-A0A1J5FR43-F1
#
_cell.length_a   1.000
_cell.length_b   1.000
_cell.length_c   1.000
_cell.angle_alpha   90.00
_cell.angle_beta   90.00
_cell.angle_gamma   90.00
#
_symmetry.space_group_name_H-M   'P 1'
#
loop_
_entity.id
_entity.type
_entity.pdbx_description
1 polymer ?
#
loop_
_entity_poly.entity_id
_entity_poly.type
_entity_poly.pdbx_seq_one_letter_code
_entity_poly.pdbx_strand_id
1 'polypeptide(L)'
;MSRVEDLKAEVLKAQQSCDIASLYILEQKAHDTFDEETLHGFYANILDLALEKLTDTLEAHRAMDMNEVQDFATIRALYEYAIEHYSSGQISDASALFEVLSGLSNDEKFSHALKLHWMASRENITLDDFISDIADIDATQEAGTFYISCFNKKAQKLLDKSQMVGE
;
A
#
# COMPACT_ATOMS: atom_id res chain seq x y z
N MET A 1 19.86 -13.10 26.03
CA MET A 1 19.15 -13.41 24.77
C MET A 1 20.00 -12.87 23.64
N SER A 2 19.92 -13.50 22.47
CA SER A 2 20.56 -12.96 21.26
C SER A 2 19.75 -11.77 20.72
N ARG A 3 20.42 -10.87 19.96
CA ARG A 3 19.76 -9.74 19.28
C ARG A 3 18.56 -10.19 18.41
N VAL A 4 18.65 -11.39 17.83
CA VAL A 4 17.57 -12.00 17.03
C VAL A 4 16.39 -12.40 17.91
N GLU A 5 16.64 -13.05 19.05
CA GLU A 5 15.58 -13.47 19.99
C GLU A 5 14.84 -12.27 20.59
N ASP A 6 15.58 -11.22 20.96
CA ASP A 6 14.99 -9.98 21.50
C ASP A 6 14.05 -9.33 20.47
N LEU A 7 14.49 -9.25 19.20
CA LEU A 7 13.66 -8.70 18.14
C LEU A 7 12.44 -9.58 17.84
N LYS A 8 12.59 -10.92 17.82
CA LYS A 8 11.45 -11.83 17.66
C LYS A 8 10.41 -11.65 18.78
N ALA A 9 10.85 -11.39 20.02
CA ALA A 9 9.94 -11.10 21.13
C ALA A 9 9.20 -9.76 20.96
N GLU A 10 9.89 -8.71 20.49
CA GLU A 10 9.27 -7.41 20.17
C GLU A 10 8.22 -7.55 19.05
N VAL A 11 8.56 -8.27 17.97
CA VAL A 11 7.65 -8.55 16.84
C VAL A 11 6.44 -9.35 17.31
N LEU A 12 6.65 -10.44 18.06
CA LEU A 12 5.56 -11.27 18.58
C LEU A 12 4.61 -10.46 19.46
N LYS A 13 5.14 -9.56 20.29
CA LYS A 13 4.32 -8.68 21.11
C LYS A 13 3.44 -7.76 20.26
N ALA A 14 4.01 -7.13 19.23
CA ALA A 14 3.26 -6.25 18.32
C ALA A 14 2.17 -7.02 17.54
N GLN A 15 2.49 -8.24 17.08
CA GLN A 15 1.54 -9.15 16.42
C GLN A 15 0.37 -9.52 17.34
N GLN A 16 0.64 -9.90 18.59
CA GLN A 16 -0.40 -10.26 19.56
C GLN A 16 -1.34 -9.10 19.91
N SER A 17 -0.88 -7.86 19.76
CA SER A 17 -1.70 -6.66 19.92
C SER A 17 -2.30 -6.13 18.61
N CYS A 18 -2.13 -6.85 17.49
CA CYS A 18 -2.52 -6.41 16.14
C CYS A 18 -2.02 -4.99 15.82
N ASP A 19 -0.82 -4.65 16.27
CA ASP A 19 -0.22 -3.32 16.18
C ASP A 19 0.71 -3.23 14.96
N ILE A 20 0.11 -2.92 13.81
CA ILE A 20 0.81 -2.86 12.52
C ILE A 20 1.82 -1.71 12.51
N ALA A 21 1.49 -0.59 13.14
CA ALA A 21 2.40 0.56 13.23
C ALA A 21 3.68 0.21 13.99
N SER A 22 3.58 -0.50 15.11
CA SER A 22 4.76 -0.99 15.83
C SER A 22 5.59 -1.96 15.00
N LEU A 23 4.97 -2.79 14.16
CA LEU A 23 5.72 -3.65 13.23
C LEU A 23 6.53 -2.79 12.25
N TYR A 24 5.95 -1.76 11.63
CA TYR A 24 6.72 -0.86 10.77
C TYR A 24 7.83 -0.09 11.49
N ILE A 25 7.69 0.24 12.78
CA ILE A 25 8.79 0.82 13.57
C ILE A 25 9.97 -0.16 13.68
N LEU A 26 9.70 -1.46 13.70
CA LEU A 26 10.71 -2.52 13.79
C LEU A 26 11.30 -2.91 12.43
N GLU A 27 10.75 -2.42 11.31
CA GLU A 27 11.08 -2.82 9.93
C GLU A 27 12.58 -2.77 9.62
N GLN A 28 13.24 -1.63 9.88
CA GLN A 28 14.68 -1.49 9.63
C GLN A 28 15.50 -2.49 10.47
N LYS A 29 15.12 -2.65 11.75
CA LYS A 29 15.80 -3.58 12.65
C LYS A 29 15.59 -5.03 12.20
N ALA A 30 14.41 -5.36 11.67
CA ALA A 30 14.10 -6.66 11.08
C ALA A 30 14.96 -6.91 9.84
N HIS A 31 15.04 -5.95 8.91
CA HIS A 31 15.90 -6.02 7.73
C HIS A 31 17.37 -6.26 8.07
N ASP A 32 17.88 -5.59 9.10
CA ASP A 32 19.29 -5.69 9.49
C ASP A 32 19.63 -6.96 10.28
N THR A 33 18.64 -7.67 10.81
CA THR A 33 18.83 -8.71 11.84
C THR A 33 18.31 -10.08 11.42
N PHE A 34 17.21 -10.13 10.66
CA PHE A 34 16.58 -11.38 10.24
C PHE A 34 17.20 -11.92 8.95
N ASP A 35 17.21 -13.25 8.83
CA ASP A 35 17.43 -13.90 7.53
C ASP A 35 16.23 -13.68 6.60
N GLU A 36 16.42 -14.00 5.32
CA GLU A 36 15.41 -13.78 4.28
C GLU A 36 14.08 -14.50 4.57
N GLU A 37 14.12 -15.74 5.08
CA GLU A 37 12.92 -16.51 5.43
C GLU A 37 12.15 -15.86 6.58
N THR A 38 12.85 -15.46 7.64
CA THR A 38 12.24 -14.79 8.79
C THR A 38 11.71 -13.40 8.41
N LEU A 39 12.44 -12.67 7.56
CA LEU A 39 12.02 -11.36 7.07
C LEU A 39 10.79 -11.45 6.17
N HIS A 40 10.73 -12.45 5.29
CA HIS A 40 9.54 -12.73 4.49
C HIS A 40 8.33 -13.03 5.41
N GLY A 41 8.52 -13.88 6.42
CA GLY A 41 7.47 -14.14 7.42
C GLY A 41 7.05 -12.88 8.19
N PHE A 42 7.97 -11.95 8.46
CA PHE A 42 7.66 -10.68 9.10
C PHE A 42 6.70 -9.83 8.26
N TYR A 43 6.97 -9.65 6.96
CA TYR A 43 6.08 -8.91 6.06
C TYR A 43 4.75 -9.64 5.80
N ALA A 44 4.76 -10.97 5.69
CA ALA A 44 3.53 -11.76 5.57
C ALA A 44 2.59 -11.53 6.76
N ASN A 45 3.13 -11.46 7.98
CA ASN A 45 2.32 -11.17 9.17
C ASN A 45 1.76 -9.74 9.19
N ILE A 46 2.51 -8.75 8.69
CA ILE A 46 2.01 -7.37 8.52
C ILE A 46 0.81 -7.39 7.58
N LEU A 47 0.93 -8.09 6.46
CA LEU A 47 -0.13 -8.20 5.46
C LEU A 47 -1.37 -8.91 6.01
N ASP A 48 -1.22 -10.03 6.70
CA ASP A 48 -2.34 -10.77 7.30
C ASP A 48 -3.17 -9.87 8.24
N LEU A 49 -2.49 -9.12 9.12
CA LEU A 49 -3.14 -8.17 10.02
C LEU A 49 -3.82 -7.02 9.25
N ALA A 50 -3.21 -6.54 8.17
CA ALA A 50 -3.77 -5.47 7.36
C ALA A 50 -5.03 -5.92 6.60
N LEU A 51 -5.06 -7.17 6.10
CA LEU A 51 -6.23 -7.76 5.45
C LEU A 51 -7.38 -8.03 6.43
N GLU A 52 -7.08 -8.45 7.66
CA GLU A 52 -8.07 -8.56 8.73
C GLU A 52 -8.70 -7.19 9.02
N LYS A 53 -7.87 -6.15 9.25
CA LYS A 53 -8.35 -4.78 9.47
C LYS A 53 -9.13 -4.21 8.28
N LEU A 54 -8.74 -4.54 7.04
CA LEU A 54 -9.50 -4.17 5.86
C LEU A 54 -10.92 -4.75 5.93
N THR A 55 -11.05 -6.03 6.26
CA THR A 55 -12.33 -6.73 6.37
C THR A 55 -13.20 -6.08 7.45
N ASP A 56 -12.65 -5.88 8.65
CA ASP A 56 -13.36 -5.21 9.76
C ASP A 56 -13.84 -3.81 9.39
N THR A 57 -13.03 -3.07 8.64
CA THR A 57 -13.33 -1.70 8.20
C THR A 57 -14.49 -1.68 7.22
N LEU A 58 -14.48 -2.60 6.24
CA LEU A 58 -15.55 -2.74 5.26
C LEU A 58 -16.87 -3.17 5.93
N GLU A 59 -16.82 -4.13 6.84
CA GLU A 59 -17.99 -4.59 7.61
C GLU A 59 -18.58 -3.49 8.51
N ALA A 60 -17.71 -2.66 9.11
CA ALA A 60 -18.12 -1.53 9.93
C ALA A 60 -18.65 -0.34 9.09
N HIS A 61 -18.59 -0.40 7.76
CA HIS A 61 -18.92 0.71 6.85
C HIS A 61 -18.20 2.02 7.21
N ARG A 62 -16.97 1.91 7.70
CA ARG A 62 -16.13 3.07 8.06
C ARG A 62 -15.11 3.33 6.96
N ALA A 63 -14.66 4.58 6.84
CA ALA A 63 -13.45 4.90 6.10
C ALA A 63 -12.23 4.82 7.04
N MET A 64 -11.06 4.52 6.48
CA MET A 64 -9.79 4.63 7.20
C MET A 64 -9.28 6.07 7.19
N ASP A 65 -8.84 6.54 8.35
CA ASP A 65 -8.28 7.89 8.51
C ASP A 65 -6.75 7.82 8.54
N MET A 66 -6.08 8.42 7.55
CA MET A 66 -4.62 8.43 7.48
C MET A 66 -3.94 9.25 8.59
N ASN A 67 -4.70 10.03 9.38
CA ASN A 67 -4.19 10.67 10.59
C ASN A 67 -4.19 9.72 11.80
N GLU A 68 -4.93 8.61 11.73
CA GLU A 68 -4.90 7.57 12.74
C GLU A 68 -3.78 6.58 12.44
N VAL A 69 -2.86 6.42 13.40
CA VAL A 69 -1.57 5.73 13.18
C VAL A 69 -1.75 4.28 12.69
N GLN A 70 -2.76 3.57 13.20
CA GLN A 70 -3.04 2.20 12.76
C GLN A 70 -3.66 2.14 11.36
N ASP A 71 -4.57 3.05 11.05
CA ASP A 71 -5.20 3.12 9.73
C ASP A 71 -4.16 3.50 8.67
N PHE A 72 -3.26 4.44 8.98
CA PHE A 72 -2.11 4.77 8.14
C PHE A 72 -1.23 3.55 7.86
N ALA A 73 -0.84 2.81 8.90
CA ALA A 73 -0.01 1.61 8.76
C ALA A 73 -0.71 0.50 7.96
N THR A 74 -2.03 0.36 8.16
CA THR A 74 -2.85 -0.61 7.41
C THR A 74 -2.91 -0.25 5.93
N ILE A 75 -3.20 1.01 5.61
CA ILE A 75 -3.24 1.50 4.22
C ILE A 75 -1.87 1.31 3.55
N ARG A 76 -0.78 1.61 4.25
CA ARG A 76 0.58 1.41 3.74
C ARG A 76 0.82 -0.06 3.35
N ALA A 77 0.51 -1.00 4.24
CA ALA A 77 0.68 -2.43 3.97
C ALA A 77 -0.12 -2.90 2.76
N LEU A 78 -1.38 -2.47 2.64
CA LEU A 78 -2.23 -2.85 1.52
C LEU A 78 -1.76 -2.23 0.20
N TYR A 79 -1.24 -1.00 0.23
CA TYR A 79 -0.65 -0.35 -0.95
C TYR A 79 0.62 -1.06 -1.41
N GLU A 80 1.53 -1.38 -0.48
CA GLU A 80 2.76 -2.13 -0.76
C GLU A 80 2.44 -3.48 -1.39
N TYR A 81 1.44 -4.19 -0.85
CA TYR A 81 0.96 -5.44 -1.42
C TYR A 81 0.39 -5.27 -2.83
N ALA A 82 -0.41 -4.22 -3.08
CA ALA A 82 -0.92 -3.94 -4.41
C ALA A 82 0.22 -3.63 -5.41
N ILE A 83 1.27 -2.92 -4.99
CA ILE A 83 2.46 -2.65 -5.81
C ILE A 83 3.28 -3.91 -6.06
N GLU A 84 3.42 -4.81 -5.08
CA GLU A 84 4.09 -6.09 -5.26
C GLU A 84 3.41 -6.90 -6.37
N HIS A 85 2.08 -7.05 -6.31
CA HIS A 85 1.29 -7.69 -7.36
C HIS A 85 1.42 -6.98 -8.71
N TYR A 86 1.48 -5.65 -8.71
CA TYR A 86 1.64 -4.90 -9.95
C TYR A 86 3.01 -5.19 -10.58
N SER A 87 4.06 -5.20 -9.75
CA SER A 87 5.45 -5.47 -10.16
C SER A 87 5.65 -6.92 -10.63
N SER A 88 4.90 -7.87 -10.08
CA SER A 88 4.94 -9.29 -10.46
C SER A 88 4.16 -9.59 -11.76
N GLY A 89 3.49 -8.59 -12.34
CA GLY A 89 2.64 -8.73 -13.51
C GLY A 89 1.22 -9.25 -13.21
N GLN A 90 0.85 -9.38 -11.94
CA GLN A 90 -0.52 -9.66 -11.48
C GLN A 90 -1.38 -8.39 -11.53
N ILE A 91 -1.41 -7.74 -12.70
CA ILE A 91 -2.00 -6.41 -12.91
C ILE A 91 -3.49 -6.38 -12.53
N SER A 92 -4.24 -7.47 -12.78
CA SER A 92 -5.65 -7.56 -12.41
C SER A 92 -5.88 -7.54 -10.90
N ASP A 93 -5.04 -8.24 -10.14
CA ASP A 93 -5.15 -8.33 -8.68
C ASP A 93 -4.76 -6.99 -8.05
N ALA A 94 -3.66 -6.39 -8.53
CA ALA A 94 -3.25 -5.04 -8.17
C ALA A 94 -4.33 -4.00 -8.46
N SER A 95 -4.93 -4.06 -9.66
CA SER A 95 -6.03 -3.17 -10.07
C SER A 95 -7.21 -3.25 -9.09
N ALA A 96 -7.66 -4.44 -8.72
CA ALA A 96 -8.76 -4.61 -7.78
C ALA A 96 -8.43 -4.01 -6.39
N LEU A 97 -7.20 -4.20 -5.91
CA LEU A 97 -6.75 -3.62 -4.65
C LEU A 97 -6.69 -2.08 -4.72
N PHE A 98 -6.18 -1.50 -5.80
CA PHE A 98 -6.15 -0.05 -5.98
C PHE A 98 -7.56 0.55 -6.01
N GLU A 99 -8.53 -0.13 -6.64
CA GLU A 99 -9.93 0.28 -6.64
C GLU A 99 -10.48 0.35 -5.21
N VAL A 100 -10.31 -0.73 -4.45
CA VAL A 100 -10.77 -0.81 -3.06
C VAL A 100 -10.11 0.28 -2.21
N LEU A 101 -8.78 0.42 -2.28
CA LEU A 101 -8.04 1.42 -1.50
C LEU A 101 -8.46 2.85 -1.85
N SER A 102 -8.79 3.12 -3.11
CA SER A 102 -9.26 4.44 -3.55
C SER A 102 -10.62 4.85 -2.97
N GLY A 103 -11.42 3.89 -2.50
CA GLY A 103 -12.69 4.12 -1.82
C GLY A 103 -12.64 3.94 -0.31
N LEU A 104 -11.55 3.37 0.22
CA LEU A 104 -11.42 2.99 1.63
C LEU A 104 -10.98 4.15 2.53
N SER A 105 -10.16 5.07 2.02
CA SER A 105 -9.62 6.17 2.81
C SER A 105 -10.42 7.46 2.66
N ASN A 106 -10.53 8.22 3.76
CA ASN A 106 -11.07 9.58 3.74
C ASN A 106 -10.06 10.64 3.24
N ASP A 107 -8.80 10.28 3.00
CA ASP A 107 -7.80 11.19 2.47
C ASP A 107 -7.99 11.37 0.96
N GLU A 108 -8.43 12.56 0.55
CA GLU A 108 -8.77 12.84 -0.85
C GLU A 108 -7.56 12.72 -1.79
N LYS A 109 -6.34 13.05 -1.31
CA LYS A 109 -5.13 13.00 -2.13
C LYS A 109 -4.73 11.56 -2.42
N PHE A 110 -4.70 10.72 -1.38
CA PHE A 110 -4.47 9.30 -1.49
C PHE A 110 -5.52 8.65 -2.39
N SER A 111 -6.80 8.87 -2.11
CA SER A 111 -7.90 8.31 -2.88
C SER A 111 -7.85 8.72 -4.36
N HIS A 112 -7.45 9.97 -4.66
CA HIS A 112 -7.22 10.41 -6.04
C HIS A 112 -6.02 9.72 -6.70
N ALA A 113 -4.89 9.63 -6.01
CA ALA A 113 -3.70 8.96 -6.52
C ALA A 113 -3.98 7.47 -6.81
N LEU A 114 -4.71 6.79 -5.95
CA LEU A 114 -5.06 5.37 -6.12
C LEU A 114 -6.03 5.14 -7.28
N LYS A 115 -6.94 6.08 -7.56
CA LYS A 115 -7.75 6.03 -8.80
C LYS A 115 -6.87 6.02 -10.04
N LEU A 116 -5.78 6.78 -10.07
CA LEU A 116 -4.87 6.78 -11.21
C LEU A 116 -4.10 5.46 -11.35
N HIS A 117 -3.69 4.83 -10.24
CA HIS A 117 -3.10 3.49 -10.27
C HIS A 117 -4.08 2.45 -10.80
N TRP A 118 -5.30 2.46 -10.28
CA TRP A 118 -6.39 1.60 -10.72
C TRP A 118 -6.66 1.77 -12.22
N MET A 119 -6.76 3.00 -12.69
CA MET A 119 -7.05 3.28 -14.10
C MET A 119 -5.90 2.87 -15.02
N ALA A 120 -4.65 3.10 -14.61
CA ALA A 120 -3.49 2.67 -15.37
C ALA A 120 -3.42 1.13 -15.47
N SER A 121 -3.56 0.44 -14.34
CA SER A 121 -3.55 -1.03 -14.29
C SER A 121 -4.74 -1.65 -15.04
N ARG A 122 -5.94 -1.06 -14.98
CA ARG A 122 -7.09 -1.50 -15.81
C ARG A 122 -6.86 -1.40 -17.31
N GLU A 123 -6.07 -0.41 -17.75
CA GLU A 123 -5.66 -0.26 -19.15
C GLU A 123 -4.48 -1.18 -19.51
N ASN A 124 -4.11 -2.12 -18.63
CA ASN A 124 -2.95 -3.02 -18.76
C ASN A 124 -1.61 -2.29 -18.96
N ILE A 125 -1.50 -1.06 -18.45
CA ILE A 125 -0.20 -0.38 -18.37
C ILE A 125 0.63 -1.14 -17.33
N THR A 126 1.89 -1.47 -17.63
CA THR A 126 2.77 -2.13 -16.65
C THR A 126 3.22 -1.15 -15.56
N LEU A 127 3.72 -1.64 -14.43
CA LEU A 127 4.27 -0.75 -13.39
C LEU A 127 5.44 0.09 -13.93
N ASP A 128 6.32 -0.50 -14.74
CA ASP A 128 7.45 0.20 -15.37
C ASP A 128 6.99 1.32 -16.31
N ASP A 129 5.98 1.05 -17.14
CA ASP A 129 5.39 2.07 -18.02
C ASP A 129 4.69 3.15 -17.19
N PHE A 130 3.96 2.77 -16.13
CA PHE A 130 3.31 3.73 -15.25
C PHE A 130 4.32 4.67 -14.58
N ILE A 131 5.42 4.13 -14.04
CA ILE A 131 6.49 4.89 -13.40
C ILE A 131 7.19 5.80 -14.41
N SER A 132 7.48 5.29 -15.60
CA SER A 132 8.27 6.00 -16.61
C SER A 132 7.47 7.08 -17.35
N ASP A 133 6.18 6.82 -17.62
CA ASP A 133 5.36 7.67 -18.47
C ASP A 133 4.31 8.48 -17.73
N ILE A 134 3.84 8.08 -16.55
CA ILE A 134 2.67 8.71 -15.90
C ILE A 134 3.05 9.32 -14.55
N ALA A 135 3.80 8.58 -13.73
CA ALA A 135 4.24 9.05 -12.43
C ALA A 135 5.24 10.21 -12.58
N ASP A 136 5.22 11.09 -11.59
CA ASP A 136 6.27 12.06 -11.33
C ASP A 136 6.99 11.61 -10.07
N ILE A 137 8.05 10.81 -10.25
CA ILE A 137 8.79 10.17 -9.14
C ILE A 137 9.55 11.22 -8.32
N ASP A 138 10.14 12.21 -8.97
CA ASP A 138 10.86 13.28 -8.27
C ASP A 138 9.90 14.07 -7.37
N ALA A 139 8.75 14.50 -7.90
CA ALA A 139 7.74 15.20 -7.11
C ALA A 139 7.13 14.32 -6.01
N THR A 140 6.95 13.02 -6.27
CA THR A 140 6.49 12.06 -5.26
C THR A 140 7.48 11.96 -4.10
N GLN A 141 8.79 11.88 -4.40
CA GLN A 141 9.83 11.83 -3.38
C GLN A 141 9.88 13.12 -2.56
N GLU A 142 9.76 14.28 -3.21
CA GLU A 142 9.67 15.58 -2.53
C GLU A 142 8.43 15.69 -1.63
N ALA A 143 7.31 15.09 -2.03
CA ALA A 143 6.09 15.02 -1.23
C ALA A 143 6.24 14.09 0.00
N GLY A 144 7.21 13.17 -0.01
CA GLY A 144 7.51 12.29 1.10
C GLY A 144 6.41 11.26 1.39
N THR A 145 5.62 10.89 0.38
CA THR A 145 4.54 9.90 0.51
C THR A 145 5.08 8.47 0.36
N PHE A 146 4.50 7.50 1.08
CA PHE A 146 4.80 6.07 0.90
C PHE A 146 4.24 5.50 -0.42
N TYR A 147 3.37 6.26 -1.10
CA TYR A 147 2.72 5.90 -2.34
C TYR A 147 3.08 6.88 -3.45
N ILE A 148 2.97 6.45 -4.72
CA ILE A 148 3.16 7.31 -5.88
C ILE A 148 2.03 8.35 -5.90
N SER A 149 2.32 9.60 -5.59
CA SER A 149 1.29 10.61 -5.29
C SER A 149 1.22 11.72 -6.33
N CYS A 150 2.27 11.88 -7.14
CA CYS A 150 2.40 12.94 -8.12
C CYS A 150 2.45 12.36 -9.53
N PHE A 151 1.80 13.04 -10.47
CA PHE A 151 1.61 12.55 -11.83
C PHE A 151 1.76 13.66 -12.84
N ASN A 152 2.30 13.34 -14.01
CA ASN A 152 2.47 14.29 -15.09
C ASN A 152 1.18 14.45 -15.93
N LYS A 153 1.22 15.35 -16.93
CA LYS A 153 0.05 15.68 -17.76
C LYS A 153 -0.54 14.50 -18.54
N LYS A 154 0.21 13.41 -18.78
CA LYS A 154 -0.32 12.20 -19.43
C LYS A 154 -1.36 11.49 -18.55
N ALA A 155 -1.30 11.64 -17.23
CA ALA A 155 -2.31 11.10 -16.30
C ALA A 155 -3.71 11.65 -16.59
N GLN A 156 -3.81 12.90 -17.05
CA GLN A 156 -5.10 13.50 -17.42
C GLN A 156 -5.81 12.68 -18.51
N LYS A 157 -5.07 12.08 -19.45
CA LYS A 157 -5.66 11.24 -20.51
C LYS A 157 -6.34 9.99 -19.95
N LEU A 158 -5.89 9.47 -18.81
CA LEU A 158 -6.57 8.37 -18.14
C LEU A 158 -7.90 8.88 -17.57
N LEU A 159 -7.87 10.00 -16.84
CA LEU A 159 -9.08 10.62 -16.25
C LEU A 159 -10.15 10.93 -17.29
N ASP A 160 -9.76 11.47 -18.44
CA ASP A 160 -10.69 11.83 -19.50
C ASP A 160 -11.34 10.58 -20.15
N LYS A 161 -10.59 9.47 -20.25
CA LYS A 161 -11.12 8.20 -20.78
C LYS A 161 -12.16 7.56 -19.86
N SER A 162 -11.95 7.58 -18.54
CA SER A 162 -12.88 6.91 -17.61
C SER A 162 -14.23 7.61 -17.54
N GLN A 163 -14.27 8.94 -17.73
CA GLN A 163 -15.51 9.70 -17.80
C GLN A 163 -16.37 9.34 -19.03
N MET A 164 -15.75 8.88 -20.13
CA MET A 164 -16.49 8.47 -21.33
C MET A 164 -17.07 7.04 -21.26
N VAL A 165 -16.64 6.22 -20.31
CA VAL A 165 -17.12 4.82 -20.15
C VAL A 165 -18.22 4.71 -19.07
N GLY A 166 -18.47 5.80 -18.34
CA GLY A 166 -19.50 5.90 -17.30
C GLY A 166 -20.86 6.47 -17.74
N GLU A 167 -21.07 6.70 -19.04
CA GLU A 167 -22.36 7.09 -19.66
C GLU A 167 -22.99 5.96 -20.47
#